data_AF-B2AXA6-F1
#
_entry.id   AF-B2AXA6-F1
#
_cell.length_a   1.000
_cell.length_b   1.000
_cell.length_c   1.000
_cell.angle_alpha   90.00
_cell.angle_beta   90.00
_cell.angle_gamma   90.00
#
_symmetry.space_group_name_H-M   'P 1'
#
loop_
_entity.id
_entity.type
_entity.pdbx_description
1 polymer ?
#
loop_
_entity_poly.entity_id
_entity_poly.type
_entity_poly.pdbx_seq_one_letter_code
_entity_poly.pdbx_strand_id
1 'polypeptide(L)'
;MRFLLTVNPEDEPYTTLSHYRGLDFETGEEEVGVRGVNEIRRRLQESMKLGVMLEAERARNEGLLGELRRLVGTQGGVKSEGNEGGKEKSVFGFLAEGRRGLEGVDRERPLETTARFGRSQLGSLRELSVGLGGLLPRLAQETAAEDGGATTRDWRRERLEYVEAAARRHLENVRGLELTRDGAVRDDNAEMVVGGPKTMEVGDLERVVGLLGVGEAEEKGTGKEAEGDRMDES
;
A
#
# COMPACT_ATOMS: atom_id res chain seq x y z
N MET A 1 50.34 30.05 -70.96
CA MET A 1 49.44 29.08 -70.30
C MET A 1 49.15 27.93 -71.26
N ARG A 2 50.09 26.97 -71.42
CA ARG A 2 50.03 25.94 -72.47
C ARG A 2 49.86 24.50 -71.94
N PHE A 3 49.82 24.29 -70.62
CA PHE A 3 49.91 22.97 -70.00
C PHE A 3 48.90 22.70 -68.86
N LEU A 4 48.01 23.63 -68.53
CA LEU A 4 47.10 23.51 -67.36
C LEU A 4 45.60 23.42 -67.73
N LEU A 5 45.21 23.78 -68.96
CA LEU A 5 43.80 23.85 -69.39
C LEU A 5 43.55 23.11 -70.71
N THR A 6 44.53 22.35 -71.20
CA THR A 6 44.43 21.61 -72.46
C THR A 6 44.63 20.14 -72.17
N VAL A 7 43.63 19.33 -72.51
CA VAL A 7 43.75 17.87 -72.54
C VAL A 7 44.62 17.49 -73.74
N ASN A 8 45.47 16.48 -73.57
CA ASN A 8 46.30 15.93 -74.65
C ASN A 8 45.38 15.27 -75.70
N PRO A 9 45.53 15.53 -77.01
CA PRO A 9 44.65 14.97 -78.05
C PRO A 9 44.62 13.43 -78.09
N GLU A 10 45.64 12.75 -77.58
CA GLU A 10 45.65 11.28 -77.48
C GLU A 10 44.76 10.76 -76.33
N ASP A 11 44.54 11.58 -75.30
CA ASP A 11 43.79 11.22 -74.08
C ASP A 11 42.32 11.70 -74.13
N GLU A 12 41.96 12.54 -75.10
CA GLU A 12 40.60 13.06 -75.33
C GLU A 12 39.50 11.98 -75.34
N PRO A 13 39.65 10.82 -76.03
CA PRO A 13 38.62 9.78 -76.04
C PRO A 13 38.49 9.00 -74.72
N TYR A 14 39.46 9.12 -73.81
CA TYR A 14 39.47 8.40 -72.52
C TYR A 14 39.15 9.30 -71.33
N THR A 15 39.08 10.61 -71.52
CA THR A 15 38.69 11.56 -70.48
C THR A 15 37.17 11.70 -70.42
N THR A 16 36.55 11.16 -69.36
CA THR A 16 35.15 11.44 -69.06
C THR A 16 35.06 12.68 -68.16
N LEU A 17 34.27 13.67 -68.58
CA LEU A 17 33.94 14.78 -67.69
C LEU A 17 33.08 14.25 -66.53
N SER A 18 33.23 14.84 -65.36
CA SER A 18 32.49 14.45 -64.15
C SER A 18 30.97 14.44 -64.35
N HIS A 19 30.45 15.26 -65.26
CA HIS A 19 29.04 15.32 -65.62
C HIS A 19 28.52 14.10 -66.39
N TYR A 20 29.41 13.28 -66.97
CA TYR A 20 29.07 12.00 -67.59
C TYR A 20 29.18 10.81 -66.64
N ARG A 21 29.63 11.03 -65.40
CA ARG A 21 29.74 9.98 -64.39
C ARG A 21 28.33 9.57 -63.93
N GLY A 22 27.87 8.39 -64.38
CA GLY A 22 26.54 7.85 -64.09
C GLY A 22 25.58 7.82 -65.28
N LEU A 23 26.05 8.14 -66.48
CA LEU A 23 25.32 7.92 -67.74
C LEU A 23 25.87 6.67 -68.41
N ASP A 24 25.18 5.55 -68.25
CA ASP A 24 25.52 4.28 -68.90
C ASP A 24 24.76 4.19 -70.23
N PHE A 25 25.45 4.46 -71.34
CA PHE A 25 24.87 4.44 -72.69
C PHE A 25 24.89 3.04 -73.35
N GLU A 26 25.52 2.05 -72.70
CA GLU A 26 25.60 0.67 -73.19
C GLU A 26 24.34 -0.15 -72.89
N THR A 27 23.58 0.24 -71.87
CA THR A 27 22.31 -0.41 -71.54
C THR A 27 21.21 0.21 -72.39
N GLY A 28 20.73 -0.55 -73.38
CA GLY A 28 19.62 -0.17 -74.24
C GLY A 28 18.49 0.46 -73.44
N GLU A 29 18.16 1.69 -73.81
CA GLU A 29 17.07 2.50 -73.31
C GLU A 29 15.78 1.66 -73.32
N GLU A 30 15.21 1.30 -72.16
CA GLU A 30 13.75 1.21 -71.93
C GLU A 30 13.33 0.53 -70.61
N GLU A 31 14.15 -0.33 -69.99
CA GLU A 31 13.65 -1.10 -68.82
C GLU A 31 13.62 -0.31 -67.49
N VAL A 32 14.53 0.67 -67.29
CA VAL A 32 14.51 1.58 -66.13
C VAL A 32 13.78 2.90 -66.44
N GLY A 33 13.33 3.08 -67.69
CA GLY A 33 12.71 4.32 -68.17
C GLY A 33 11.24 4.43 -67.81
N VAL A 34 10.87 5.48 -67.06
CA VAL A 34 9.50 5.96 -66.74
C VAL A 34 8.56 4.96 -66.03
N ARG A 35 8.45 3.71 -66.48
CA ARG A 35 7.69 2.62 -65.84
C ARG A 35 8.23 2.30 -64.46
N GLY A 36 9.55 2.13 -64.31
CA GLY A 36 10.19 1.96 -62.99
C GLY A 36 9.98 3.16 -62.08
N VAL A 37 10.04 4.38 -62.62
CA VAL A 37 9.75 5.61 -61.88
C VAL A 37 8.28 5.66 -61.42
N ASN A 38 7.34 5.24 -62.28
CA ASN A 38 5.92 5.20 -61.93
C ASN A 38 5.61 4.13 -60.89
N GLU A 39 6.28 2.97 -60.94
CA GLU A 39 6.18 1.93 -59.93
C GLU A 39 6.69 2.43 -58.57
N ILE A 40 7.86 3.10 -58.54
CA ILE A 40 8.40 3.72 -57.32
C ILE A 40 7.46 4.79 -56.78
N ARG A 41 6.89 5.64 -57.65
CA ARG A 41 5.91 6.65 -57.23
C ARG A 41 4.66 6.02 -56.63
N ARG A 42 4.15 4.94 -57.23
CA ARG A 42 3.01 4.21 -56.68
C ARG A 42 3.34 3.60 -55.32
N ARG A 43 4.50 2.96 -55.18
CA ARG A 43 4.97 2.41 -53.90
C ARG A 43 5.14 3.48 -52.83
N LEU A 44 5.63 4.67 -53.22
CA LEU A 44 5.73 5.83 -52.33
C LEU A 44 4.36 6.37 -51.93
N GLN A 45 3.40 6.44 -52.86
CA GLN A 45 2.02 6.84 -52.54
C GLN A 45 1.35 5.86 -51.59
N GLU A 46 1.57 4.56 -51.80
CA GLU A 46 1.06 3.50 -50.92
C GLU A 46 1.70 3.59 -49.53
N SER A 47 3.02 3.84 -49.44
CA SER A 47 3.70 4.03 -48.15
C SER A 47 3.28 5.31 -47.44
N MET A 48 3.09 6.42 -48.15
CA MET A 48 2.55 7.67 -47.59
C MET A 48 1.13 7.48 -47.07
N LYS A 49 0.26 6.78 -47.83
CA LYS A 49 -1.11 6.47 -47.40
C LYS A 49 -1.12 5.63 -46.12
N LEU A 50 -0.25 4.62 -46.05
CA LEU A 50 -0.09 3.80 -44.85
C LEU A 50 0.44 4.63 -43.68
N GLY A 51 1.39 5.53 -43.92
CA GLY A 51 1.92 6.46 -42.91
C GLY A 51 0.81 7.30 -42.27
N VAL A 52 -0.06 7.91 -43.07
CA VAL A 52 -1.21 8.69 -42.58
C VAL A 52 -2.18 7.82 -41.76
N MET A 53 -2.42 6.57 -42.18
CA MET A 53 -3.26 5.64 -41.42
C MET A 53 -2.65 5.26 -40.07
N LEU A 54 -1.33 5.00 -40.03
CA LEU A 54 -0.62 4.70 -38.80
C LEU A 54 -0.59 5.89 -37.85
N GLU A 55 -0.42 7.10 -38.34
CA GLU A 55 -0.50 8.32 -37.53
C GLU A 55 -1.90 8.52 -36.94
N ALA A 56 -2.95 8.25 -37.71
CA ALA A 56 -4.33 8.29 -37.22
C ALA A 56 -4.59 7.22 -36.14
N GLU A 57 -4.10 5.99 -36.32
CA GLU A 57 -4.21 4.94 -35.30
C GLU A 57 -3.37 5.26 -34.05
N ARG A 58 -2.18 5.83 -34.23
CA ARG A 58 -1.35 6.30 -33.12
C ARG A 58 -2.09 7.35 -32.30
N ALA A 59 -2.73 8.33 -32.94
CA ALA A 59 -3.50 9.36 -32.26
C ALA A 59 -4.69 8.76 -31.48
N ARG A 60 -5.39 7.76 -32.04
CA ARG A 60 -6.45 7.02 -31.33
C ARG A 60 -5.92 6.28 -30.12
N ASN A 61 -4.80 5.56 -30.27
CA ASN A 61 -4.16 4.83 -29.18
C ASN A 61 -3.67 5.78 -28.08
N GLU A 62 -3.13 6.94 -28.42
CA GLU A 62 -2.75 7.97 -27.45
C GLU A 62 -3.96 8.50 -26.67
N GLY A 63 -5.11 8.71 -27.35
CA GLY A 63 -6.36 9.05 -26.70
C GLY A 63 -6.85 7.99 -25.72
N LEU A 64 -6.91 6.73 -26.16
CA LEU A 64 -7.32 5.58 -25.34
C LEU A 64 -6.38 5.37 -24.15
N LEU A 65 -5.07 5.50 -24.34
CA LEU A 65 -4.10 5.45 -23.25
C LEU A 65 -4.30 6.60 -22.26
N GLY A 66 -4.67 7.79 -22.74
CA GLY A 66 -5.07 8.92 -21.90
C GLY A 66 -6.29 8.59 -21.04
N GLU A 67 -7.33 8.00 -21.63
CA GLU A 67 -8.54 7.55 -20.91
C GLU A 67 -8.23 6.46 -19.88
N LEU A 68 -7.45 5.45 -20.25
CA LEU A 68 -7.04 4.38 -19.34
C LEU A 68 -6.20 4.92 -18.18
N ARG A 69 -5.26 5.84 -18.45
CA ARG A 69 -4.46 6.50 -17.40
C ARG A 69 -5.33 7.37 -16.48
N ARG A 70 -6.35 8.04 -17.02
CA ARG A 70 -7.34 8.79 -16.22
C ARG A 70 -8.16 7.86 -15.32
N LEU A 71 -8.63 6.72 -15.84
CA LEU A 71 -9.39 5.74 -15.08
C LEU A 71 -8.56 5.08 -13.97
N VAL A 72 -7.30 4.77 -14.27
CA VAL A 72 -6.37 4.11 -13.33
C VAL A 72 -5.74 5.11 -12.35
N GLY A 73 -5.76 6.42 -12.66
CA GLY A 73 -5.13 7.45 -11.83
C GLY A 73 -3.60 7.45 -11.89
N THR A 74 -3.02 6.61 -12.74
CA THR A 74 -1.57 6.57 -13.02
C THR A 74 -1.19 7.66 -14.00
N GLN A 75 -1.48 8.92 -13.65
CA GLN A 75 -0.82 10.06 -14.27
C GLN A 75 0.63 10.15 -13.74
N GLY A 76 1.42 9.12 -14.05
CA GLY A 76 2.87 9.17 -13.90
C GLY A 76 3.44 10.04 -15.02
N GLY A 77 3.93 11.23 -14.68
CA GLY A 77 5.00 11.85 -15.48
C GLY A 77 4.91 13.32 -15.83
N VAL A 78 3.86 14.07 -15.49
CA VAL A 78 3.92 15.55 -15.57
C VAL A 78 3.21 16.13 -14.36
N LYS A 79 3.99 16.53 -13.35
CA LYS A 79 3.53 17.50 -12.34
C LYS A 79 3.18 18.78 -13.09
N SER A 80 1.90 18.98 -13.38
CA SER A 80 1.40 20.32 -13.69
C SER A 80 1.29 21.04 -12.36
N GLU A 81 2.22 21.94 -12.08
CA GLU A 81 2.07 22.89 -10.99
C GLU A 81 0.93 23.84 -11.34
N GLY A 82 -0.08 23.91 -10.47
CA GLY A 82 -1.21 24.83 -10.61
C GLY A 82 -2.51 24.18 -11.07
N ASN A 83 -3.15 23.40 -10.18
CA ASN A 83 -4.60 23.47 -10.04
C ASN A 83 -5.04 22.81 -8.72
N GLU A 84 -5.15 23.60 -7.66
CA GLU A 84 -5.96 23.25 -6.49
C GLU A 84 -7.44 23.38 -6.88
N GLY A 85 -7.99 22.34 -7.50
CA GLY A 85 -9.40 22.35 -7.91
C GLY A 85 -9.81 21.05 -8.56
N GLY A 86 -10.40 20.15 -7.76
CA GLY A 86 -11.10 18.97 -8.27
C GLY A 86 -10.21 17.81 -8.69
N LYS A 87 -9.57 17.13 -7.71
CA LYS A 87 -9.13 15.75 -7.93
C LYS A 87 -10.39 14.88 -8.02
N GLU A 88 -10.95 14.75 -9.22
CA GLU A 88 -11.79 13.59 -9.53
C GLU A 88 -10.92 12.36 -9.25
N LYS A 89 -11.17 11.71 -8.12
CA LYS A 89 -10.46 10.51 -7.73
C LYS A 89 -10.75 9.49 -8.83
N SER A 90 -9.75 9.19 -9.64
CA SER A 90 -9.80 8.17 -10.68
C SER A 90 -10.48 6.92 -10.12
N VAL A 91 -11.45 6.39 -10.86
CA VAL A 91 -12.33 5.29 -10.40
C VAL A 91 -11.53 4.11 -9.87
N PHE A 92 -10.35 3.82 -10.43
CA PHE A 92 -9.48 2.71 -10.01
C PHE A 92 -8.18 3.16 -9.32
N GLY A 93 -7.99 4.46 -9.06
CA GLY A 93 -6.76 4.96 -8.41
C GLY A 93 -6.57 4.43 -7.00
N PHE A 94 -7.65 4.07 -6.32
CA PHE A 94 -7.59 3.43 -5.01
C PHE A 94 -6.88 2.05 -5.06
N LEU A 95 -6.91 1.35 -6.20
CA LEU A 95 -6.20 0.07 -6.37
C LEU A 95 -4.69 0.26 -6.54
N ALA A 96 -4.27 1.38 -7.14
CA ALA A 96 -2.86 1.73 -7.29
C ALA A 96 -2.26 2.24 -5.97
N GLU A 97 -2.98 3.12 -5.25
CA GLU A 97 -2.53 3.66 -3.96
C GLU A 97 -2.61 2.61 -2.84
N GLY A 98 -3.64 1.76 -2.85
CA GLY A 98 -3.87 0.72 -1.83
C GLY A 98 -2.83 -0.41 -1.82
N ARG A 99 -2.00 -0.56 -2.86
CA ARG A 99 -0.88 -1.51 -2.86
C ARG A 99 0.20 -1.17 -1.83
N ARG A 100 0.37 0.10 -1.46
CA ARG A 100 1.38 0.54 -0.48
C ARG A 100 1.08 0.07 0.95
N GLY A 101 -0.18 -0.10 1.32
CA GLY A 101 -0.57 -0.54 2.66
C GLY A 101 -0.49 -2.06 2.88
N LEU A 102 -0.37 -2.83 1.80
CA LEU A 102 -0.42 -4.30 1.80
C LEU A 102 0.93 -4.95 1.48
N GLU A 103 2.00 -4.16 1.41
CA GLU A 103 3.35 -4.58 0.99
C GLU A 103 4.02 -5.63 1.89
N GLY A 104 3.47 -5.89 3.08
CA GLY A 104 4.00 -6.86 4.04
C GLY A 104 3.72 -8.33 3.70
N VAL A 105 2.69 -8.63 2.89
CA VAL A 105 2.30 -10.01 2.57
C VAL A 105 1.89 -10.11 1.10
N ASP A 106 2.87 -10.44 0.27
CA ASP A 106 2.75 -10.78 -1.15
C ASP A 106 2.37 -9.62 -2.09
N ARG A 107 3.36 -9.12 -2.84
CA ARG A 107 3.28 -7.90 -3.67
C ARG A 107 2.41 -8.06 -4.92
N GLU A 108 2.22 -9.29 -5.37
CA GLU A 108 1.52 -9.55 -6.62
C GLU A 108 0.00 -9.56 -6.43
N ARG A 109 -0.51 -10.21 -5.37
CA ARG A 109 -1.95 -10.47 -5.13
C ARG A 109 -2.35 -10.42 -3.63
N PRO A 110 -2.09 -9.33 -2.90
CA PRO A 110 -2.32 -9.28 -1.44
C PRO A 110 -3.80 -9.43 -1.05
N LEU A 111 -4.73 -8.91 -1.87
CA LEU A 111 -6.17 -9.07 -1.66
C LEU A 111 -6.62 -10.52 -1.88
N GLU A 112 -5.99 -11.22 -2.81
CA GLU A 112 -6.37 -12.59 -3.14
C GLU A 112 -5.90 -13.57 -2.07
N THR A 113 -4.69 -13.38 -1.53
CA THR A 113 -4.14 -14.19 -0.44
C THR A 113 -4.90 -13.97 0.86
N THR A 114 -5.18 -12.72 1.23
CA THR A 114 -6.00 -12.40 2.42
C THR A 114 -7.43 -12.91 2.29
N ALA A 115 -8.06 -12.79 1.11
CA ALA A 115 -9.39 -13.35 0.87
C ALA A 115 -9.41 -14.89 0.92
N ARG A 116 -8.39 -15.55 0.37
CA ARG A 116 -8.23 -17.01 0.46
C ARG A 116 -8.03 -17.47 1.90
N PHE A 117 -7.18 -16.78 2.65
CA PHE A 117 -6.96 -17.08 4.07
C PHE A 117 -8.25 -16.85 4.88
N GLY A 118 -8.93 -15.72 4.71
CA GLY A 118 -10.21 -15.48 5.37
C GLY A 118 -11.24 -16.55 5.03
N ARG A 119 -11.31 -16.97 3.77
CA ARG A 119 -12.19 -18.07 3.33
C ARG A 119 -11.82 -19.41 3.97
N SER A 120 -10.54 -19.72 4.17
CA SER A 120 -10.15 -20.96 4.84
C SER A 120 -10.46 -20.93 6.35
N GLN A 121 -10.34 -19.77 7.00
CA GLN A 121 -10.68 -19.61 8.43
C GLN A 121 -12.18 -19.67 8.72
N LEU A 122 -13.06 -19.33 7.77
CA LEU A 122 -14.50 -19.44 7.96
C LEU A 122 -14.98 -20.89 8.14
N GLY A 123 -14.27 -21.87 7.56
CA GLY A 123 -14.58 -23.28 7.75
C GLY A 123 -14.35 -23.74 9.20
N SER A 124 -13.15 -23.47 9.72
CA SER A 124 -12.79 -23.81 11.10
C SER A 124 -13.66 -23.08 12.13
N LEU A 125 -13.99 -21.81 11.91
CA LEU A 125 -14.90 -21.06 12.78
C LEU A 125 -16.33 -21.63 12.79
N ARG A 126 -16.84 -22.10 11.65
CA ARG A 126 -18.15 -22.75 11.60
C ARG A 126 -18.15 -24.04 12.38
N GLU A 127 -17.13 -24.87 12.23
CA GLU A 127 -16.97 -26.11 12.99
C GLU A 127 -16.90 -25.83 14.50
N LEU A 128 -16.13 -24.83 14.93
CA LEU A 128 -16.08 -24.40 16.33
C LEU A 128 -17.41 -23.85 16.83
N SER A 129 -18.14 -23.08 16.01
CA SER A 129 -19.45 -22.54 16.39
C SER A 129 -20.51 -23.63 16.53
N VAL A 130 -20.48 -24.65 15.68
CA VAL A 130 -21.37 -25.82 15.77
C VAL A 130 -20.99 -26.66 17.00
N GLY A 131 -19.70 -26.83 17.27
CA GLY A 131 -19.21 -27.49 18.48
C GLY A 131 -19.66 -26.79 19.76
N LEU A 132 -19.44 -25.47 19.85
CA LEU A 132 -19.91 -24.65 20.98
C LEU A 132 -21.44 -24.66 21.10
N GLY A 133 -22.17 -24.56 20.00
CA GLY A 133 -23.62 -24.65 19.97
C GLY A 133 -24.16 -25.99 20.48
N GLY A 134 -23.42 -27.09 20.26
CA GLY A 134 -23.75 -28.40 20.82
C GLY A 134 -23.35 -28.57 22.30
N LEU A 135 -22.32 -27.87 22.76
CA LEU A 135 -21.82 -27.93 24.15
C LEU A 135 -22.58 -27.00 25.11
N LEU A 136 -23.07 -25.85 24.64
CA LEU A 136 -23.87 -24.91 25.44
C LEU A 136 -25.12 -25.53 26.10
N PRO A 137 -25.97 -26.30 25.40
CA PRO A 137 -27.12 -26.95 26.02
C PRO A 137 -26.71 -28.06 27.01
N ARG A 138 -25.56 -28.71 26.80
CA ARG A 138 -25.01 -29.69 27.75
C ARG A 138 -24.54 -29.01 29.04
N LEU A 139 -23.84 -27.88 28.91
CA LEU A 139 -23.42 -27.08 30.07
C LEU A 139 -24.62 -26.44 30.78
N ALA A 140 -25.65 -26.01 30.05
CA ALA A 140 -26.90 -25.53 30.63
C ALA A 140 -27.67 -26.63 31.40
N GLN A 141 -27.57 -27.89 30.95
CA GLN A 141 -28.13 -29.04 31.67
C GLN A 141 -27.30 -29.45 32.89
N GLU A 142 -25.96 -29.42 32.80
CA GLU A 142 -25.08 -29.69 33.95
C GLU A 142 -25.21 -28.62 35.04
N THR A 143 -25.26 -27.34 34.66
CA THR A 143 -25.52 -26.24 35.61
C THR A 143 -26.94 -26.29 36.19
N ALA A 144 -27.94 -26.74 35.43
CA ALA A 144 -29.29 -26.95 35.99
C ALA A 144 -29.39 -28.18 36.90
N ALA A 145 -28.50 -29.16 36.75
CA ALA A 145 -28.44 -30.37 37.57
C ALA A 145 -27.62 -30.19 38.86
N GLU A 146 -26.59 -29.34 38.86
CA GLU A 146 -25.76 -29.07 40.05
C GLU A 146 -26.23 -27.84 40.86
N ASP A 147 -26.93 -26.88 40.24
CA ASP A 147 -27.18 -25.58 40.84
C ASP A 147 -28.65 -25.41 41.27
N GLY A 148 -28.92 -25.83 42.50
CA GLY A 148 -30.13 -25.46 43.24
C GLY A 148 -30.20 -23.94 43.48
N GLY A 149 -30.58 -23.17 42.46
CA GLY A 149 -31.27 -21.87 42.53
C GLY A 149 -30.62 -20.64 43.21
N ALA A 150 -29.52 -20.79 43.95
CA ALA A 150 -28.93 -19.71 44.75
C ALA A 150 -27.75 -19.01 44.05
N THR A 151 -26.76 -19.76 43.55
CA THR A 151 -25.46 -19.17 43.16
C THR A 151 -25.48 -18.37 41.85
N THR A 152 -26.35 -18.73 40.89
CA THR A 152 -26.51 -17.95 39.64
C THR A 152 -27.06 -16.55 39.85
N ARG A 153 -27.87 -16.33 40.89
CA ARG A 153 -28.37 -15.00 41.26
C ARG A 153 -27.28 -14.17 41.93
N ASP A 154 -26.38 -14.82 42.65
CA ASP A 154 -25.25 -14.16 43.32
C ASP A 154 -24.21 -13.70 42.30
N TRP A 155 -23.87 -14.53 41.30
CA TRP A 155 -22.96 -14.12 40.22
C TRP A 155 -23.48 -12.96 39.36
N ARG A 156 -24.77 -12.97 39.04
CA ARG A 156 -25.38 -11.87 38.29
C ARG A 156 -25.37 -10.56 39.10
N ARG A 157 -25.57 -10.65 40.41
CA ARG A 157 -25.49 -9.51 41.32
C ARG A 157 -24.06 -8.98 41.44
N GLU A 158 -23.09 -9.87 41.63
CA GLU A 158 -21.66 -9.52 41.70
C GLU A 158 -21.18 -8.84 40.41
N ARG A 159 -21.61 -9.34 39.25
CA ARG A 159 -21.30 -8.70 37.97
C ARG A 159 -21.96 -7.35 37.80
N LEU A 160 -23.19 -7.16 38.29
CA LEU A 160 -23.87 -5.87 38.26
C LEU A 160 -23.11 -4.86 39.14
N GLU A 161 -22.75 -5.26 40.35
CA GLU A 161 -21.98 -4.44 41.29
C GLU A 161 -20.60 -4.07 40.73
N TYR A 162 -19.92 -5.00 40.03
CA TYR A 162 -18.66 -4.70 39.37
C TYR A 162 -18.81 -3.68 38.24
N VAL A 163 -19.82 -3.83 37.38
CA VAL A 163 -20.07 -2.91 36.27
C VAL A 163 -20.43 -1.52 36.80
N GLU A 164 -21.26 -1.44 37.84
CA GLU A 164 -21.61 -0.18 38.51
C GLU A 164 -20.38 0.49 39.15
N ALA A 165 -19.52 -0.28 39.82
CA ALA A 165 -18.29 0.25 40.40
C ALA A 165 -17.27 0.71 39.34
N ALA A 166 -17.15 -0.01 38.23
CA ALA A 166 -16.27 0.36 37.11
C ALA A 166 -16.78 1.63 36.40
N ALA A 167 -18.09 1.73 36.17
CA ALA A 167 -18.71 2.92 35.61
C ALA A 167 -18.56 4.13 36.54
N ARG A 168 -18.70 3.94 37.86
CA ARG A 168 -18.46 4.99 38.87
C ARG A 168 -17.02 5.52 38.82
N ARG A 169 -16.03 4.62 38.88
CA ARG A 169 -14.61 4.99 38.79
C ARG A 169 -14.26 5.71 37.49
N HIS A 170 -14.87 5.32 36.37
CA HIS A 170 -14.65 5.99 35.09
C HIS A 170 -15.20 7.43 35.10
N LEU A 171 -16.37 7.67 35.70
CA LEU A 171 -16.94 9.01 35.84
C LEU A 171 -16.14 9.89 36.82
N GLU A 172 -15.64 9.32 37.92
CA GLU A 172 -14.71 10.00 38.84
C GLU A 172 -13.39 10.39 38.15
N ASN A 173 -12.85 9.50 37.32
CA ASN A 173 -11.57 9.70 36.64
C ASN A 173 -11.66 10.69 35.48
N VAL A 174 -12.63 10.52 34.57
CA VAL A 174 -12.72 11.31 33.33
C VAL A 174 -13.45 12.64 33.54
N ARG A 175 -14.45 12.68 34.44
CA ARG A 175 -15.28 13.88 34.63
C ARG A 175 -15.07 14.56 35.97
N GLY A 176 -14.26 14.00 36.88
CA GLY A 176 -13.99 14.60 38.19
C GLY A 176 -15.22 14.67 39.09
N LEU A 177 -16.25 13.87 38.81
CA LEU A 177 -17.48 13.80 39.60
C LEU A 177 -17.26 12.86 40.77
N GLU A 178 -17.26 13.38 42.00
CA GLU A 178 -17.27 12.53 43.19
C GLU A 178 -18.68 11.97 43.40
N LEU A 179 -18.84 10.65 43.26
CA LEU A 179 -20.12 9.98 43.43
C LEU A 179 -20.17 9.35 44.83
N THR A 180 -21.25 9.61 45.55
CA THR A 180 -21.51 8.95 46.84
C THR A 180 -21.78 7.44 46.66
N ARG A 181 -21.75 6.68 47.76
CA ARG A 181 -22.00 5.22 47.77
C ARG A 181 -23.31 4.82 47.06
N ASP A 182 -24.30 5.70 47.08
CA ASP A 182 -25.61 5.53 46.47
C ASP A 182 -25.71 6.06 45.03
N GLY A 183 -24.59 6.51 44.43
CA GLY A 183 -24.53 6.99 43.04
C GLY A 183 -25.03 8.42 42.83
N ALA A 184 -25.29 9.18 43.90
CA ALA A 184 -25.60 10.60 43.80
C ALA A 184 -24.32 11.43 43.66
N VAL A 185 -24.34 12.42 42.77
CA VAL A 185 -23.25 13.40 42.60
C VAL A 185 -23.09 14.21 43.89
N ARG A 186 -21.90 14.23 44.45
CA ARG A 186 -21.57 15.04 45.62
C ARG A 186 -21.30 16.47 45.14
N ASP A 187 -22.35 17.28 45.11
CA ASP A 187 -22.26 18.73 44.87
C ASP A 187 -21.74 19.45 46.13
N ASP A 188 -20.46 19.25 46.46
CA ASP A 188 -19.78 20.04 47.52
C ASP A 188 -19.18 21.32 46.90
N ASN A 189 -20.01 22.10 46.21
CA ASN A 189 -19.59 23.37 45.59
C ASN A 189 -20.11 24.57 46.41
N ALA A 190 -19.49 24.77 47.57
CA ALA A 190 -19.34 26.08 48.19
C ALA A 190 -17.87 26.22 48.63
N GLU A 191 -17.17 27.13 47.96
CA GLU A 191 -15.78 27.55 48.19
C GLU A 191 -14.66 26.79 47.46
N MET A 192 -14.43 27.25 46.22
CA MET A 192 -13.19 27.91 45.78
C MET A 192 -11.86 27.10 45.66
N VAL A 193 -11.18 27.39 44.55
CA VAL A 193 -9.72 27.37 44.31
C VAL A 193 -9.15 26.16 43.56
N VAL A 194 -8.91 26.41 42.26
CA VAL A 194 -7.74 26.08 41.44
C VAL A 194 -7.28 24.61 41.40
N GLY A 195 -7.32 24.06 40.18
CA GLY A 195 -6.81 22.74 39.85
C GLY A 195 -5.44 22.46 40.47
N GLY A 196 -5.41 21.46 41.34
CA GLY A 196 -4.22 20.74 41.74
C GLY A 196 -4.30 19.30 41.20
N PRO A 197 -3.18 18.69 40.80
CA PRO A 197 -3.14 17.26 40.48
C PRO A 197 -3.62 16.46 41.69
N LYS A 198 -4.52 15.50 41.45
CA LYS A 198 -5.18 14.70 42.48
C LYS A 198 -4.12 13.94 43.28
N THR A 199 -4.16 14.09 44.61
CA THR A 199 -3.32 13.37 45.58
C THR A 199 -3.39 11.84 45.46
N MET A 200 -4.36 11.30 44.71
CA MET A 200 -4.44 9.88 44.36
C MET A 200 -3.34 9.43 43.38
N GLU A 201 -2.93 10.25 42.42
CA GLU A 201 -1.89 9.86 41.45
C GLU A 201 -0.54 9.68 42.12
N VAL A 202 -0.22 10.54 43.11
CA VAL A 202 1.00 10.42 43.92
C VAL A 202 0.94 9.16 44.78
N GLY A 203 -0.21 8.84 45.38
CA GLY A 203 -0.39 7.62 46.17
C GLY A 203 -0.32 6.32 45.35
N ASP A 204 -0.80 6.34 44.10
CA ASP A 204 -0.68 5.19 43.19
C ASP A 204 0.75 5.03 42.66
N LEU A 205 1.45 6.15 42.40
CA LEU A 205 2.90 6.15 42.13
C LEU A 205 3.71 5.67 43.33
N GLU A 206 3.36 6.05 44.56
CA GLU A 206 4.01 5.55 45.78
C GLU A 206 3.75 4.05 45.99
N ARG A 207 2.60 3.51 45.60
CA ARG A 207 2.36 2.05 45.61
C ARG A 207 3.16 1.33 44.55
N VAL A 208 3.26 1.88 43.33
CA VAL A 208 4.07 1.30 42.26
C VAL A 208 5.56 1.37 42.61
N VAL A 209 6.03 2.47 43.19
CA VAL A 209 7.40 2.62 43.71
C VAL A 209 7.62 1.70 44.92
N GLY A 210 6.63 1.49 45.78
CA GLY A 210 6.70 0.51 46.86
C GLY A 210 6.78 -0.93 46.36
N LEU A 211 6.09 -1.26 45.27
CA LEU A 211 6.19 -2.56 44.60
C LEU A 211 7.52 -2.74 43.85
N LEU A 212 8.07 -1.67 43.26
CA LEU A 212 9.33 -1.70 42.52
C LEU A 212 10.55 -1.66 43.45
N GLY A 213 10.45 -0.95 44.57
CA GLY A 213 11.53 -0.78 45.57
C GLY A 213 11.73 -1.97 46.49
N VAL A 214 10.83 -2.96 46.48
CA VAL A 214 10.97 -4.22 47.24
C VAL A 214 11.68 -5.32 46.42
N GLY A 215 12.05 -5.04 45.16
CA GLY A 215 12.72 -5.98 44.26
C GLY A 215 14.25 -5.92 44.18
N GLU A 216 14.92 -4.98 44.88
CA GLU A 216 16.38 -4.77 44.80
C GLU A 216 17.03 -4.79 46.20
N ALA A 217 16.82 -5.86 46.96
CA ALA A 217 17.58 -6.08 48.19
C ALA A 217 17.64 -7.56 48.60
N GLU A 218 18.02 -8.48 47.70
CA GLU A 218 18.55 -9.79 48.11
C GLU A 218 19.28 -10.50 46.95
N GLU A 219 20.57 -10.18 46.75
CA GLU A 219 21.53 -11.20 46.30
C GLU A 219 22.96 -10.73 46.60
N LYS A 220 23.53 -11.22 47.71
CA LYS A 220 24.96 -11.11 48.00
C LYS A 220 25.48 -12.42 48.62
N GLY A 221 26.37 -13.07 47.87
CA GLY A 221 27.25 -14.15 48.31
C GLY A 221 26.70 -15.53 47.97
N THR A 222 27.43 -16.46 47.35
CA THR A 222 28.88 -16.69 47.34
C THR A 222 29.25 -17.75 46.28
N GLY A 223 30.44 -17.63 45.67
CA GLY A 223 31.28 -18.82 45.41
C GLY A 223 31.62 -19.22 43.95
N LYS A 224 32.80 -18.77 43.52
CA LYS A 224 33.95 -19.61 43.06
C LYS A 224 33.96 -20.26 41.64
N GLU A 225 34.92 -19.76 40.84
CA GLU A 225 35.86 -20.39 39.88
C GLU A 225 35.39 -21.28 38.69
N ALA A 226 35.83 -20.88 37.48
CA ALA A 226 36.44 -21.65 36.36
C ALA A 226 36.05 -20.98 35.02
N GLU A 227 36.95 -20.33 34.28
CA GLU A 227 37.92 -20.90 33.31
C GLU A 227 37.29 -21.27 31.95
N GLY A 228 37.83 -20.67 30.86
CA GLY A 228 37.61 -21.03 29.44
C GLY A 228 36.23 -20.65 28.89
N ASP A 229 36.03 -20.17 27.68
CA ASP A 229 36.82 -20.26 26.46
C ASP A 229 36.34 -19.15 25.50
N ARG A 230 37.27 -18.59 24.72
CA ARG A 230 36.98 -17.64 23.64
C ARG A 230 36.73 -18.46 22.39
N MET A 231 35.56 -18.34 21.76
CA MET A 231 35.40 -18.71 20.36
C MET A 231 34.93 -17.50 19.56
N ASP A 232 35.87 -17.04 18.74
CA ASP A 232 35.73 -16.14 17.61
C ASP A 232 35.25 -17.00 16.44
N GLU A 233 34.09 -16.71 15.86
CA GLU A 233 33.64 -17.34 14.62
C GLU A 233 33.47 -16.27 13.54
N SER A 234 34.26 -16.45 12.48
CA SER A 234 34.16 -15.79 11.18
C SER A 234 32.96 -16.30 10.38
#